data_AF-A0A947WEZ0-F1
#
_entry.id   AF-A0A947WEZ0-F1
#
_cell.length_a   1.000
_cell.length_b   1.000
_cell.length_c   1.000
_cell.angle_alpha   90.00
_cell.angle_beta   90.00
_cell.angle_gamma   90.00
#
_symmetry.space_group_name_H-M   'P 1'
#
loop_
_entity.id
_entity.type
_entity.pdbx_description
1 polymer ?
#
loop_
_entity_poly.entity_id
_entity_poly.type
_entity_poly.pdbx_seq_one_letter_code
_entity_poly.pdbx_strand_id
1 'polypeptide(L)'
;MRRIRTRLMIVILVAALLPALPMSLVVRNLIERSMNPALQQTLVDGLKAGMEGSREELQRRKYAFAQAADRLWKPHLALMNPAATTGQMMMDEQGQWLGQAAFVPELNEALTSLDDGPQVVGSHLALKVRTAGGRPVVIAQALPPELVARADRITDAMGLLAAFQIEREPILRSYILPFVLVYAALILAALAVASVMAGRLARPLEAVAAGAARVAEGDLETRVDADAGGEAGALVRAFNEMVARLSQQRRELSRLEKAAAWRGMARTLAHEIKNPLTPILLAVQETHRSYRGTDENHREALATCEL
;
A
#
# COMPACT_ATOMS: atom_id res chain seq x y z
N MET A 1 19.23 22.27 7.96
CA MET A 1 17.95 22.28 7.20
C MET A 1 17.50 20.90 6.69
N ARG A 2 18.40 19.94 6.38
CA ARG A 2 18.01 18.53 6.09
C ARG A 2 17.01 17.94 7.11
N ARG A 3 17.17 18.22 8.41
CA ARG A 3 16.26 17.75 9.47
C ARG A 3 14.81 18.22 9.32
N ILE A 4 14.57 19.46 8.84
CA ILE A 4 13.21 20.00 8.66
C ILE A 4 12.51 19.28 7.50
N ARG A 5 13.24 19.14 6.37
CA ARG A 5 12.75 18.39 5.19
C ARG A 5 12.40 16.95 5.54
N THR A 6 13.27 16.25 6.28
CA THR A 6 13.03 14.87 6.71
C THR A 6 11.85 14.77 7.66
N ARG A 7 11.72 15.67 8.63
CA ARG A 7 10.56 15.68 9.55
C ARG A 7 9.24 15.92 8.83
N LEU A 8 9.19 16.86 7.88
CA LEU A 8 7.99 17.13 7.10
C LEU A 8 7.60 15.91 6.24
N MET A 9 8.58 15.27 5.58
CA MET A 9 8.35 14.03 4.83
C MET A 9 7.81 12.92 5.74
N ILE A 10 8.39 12.73 6.93
CA ILE A 10 7.93 11.72 7.89
C ILE A 10 6.48 11.99 8.32
N VAL A 11 6.13 13.24 8.65
CA VAL A 11 4.78 13.59 9.08
C VAL A 11 3.75 13.31 7.97
N ILE A 12 4.04 13.72 6.73
CA ILE A 12 3.13 13.47 5.60
C ILE A 12 3.04 11.98 5.28
N LEU A 13 4.15 11.25 5.35
CA LEU A 13 4.19 9.80 5.14
C LEU A 13 3.36 9.06 6.20
N VAL A 14 3.53 9.41 7.48
CA VAL A 14 2.75 8.83 8.57
C VAL A 14 1.26 9.16 8.41
N ALA A 15 0.91 10.39 8.06
CA ALA A 15 -0.48 10.78 7.81
C ALA A 15 -1.09 10.00 6.63
N ALA A 16 -0.32 9.74 5.57
CA ALA A 16 -0.75 8.94 4.42
C ALA A 16 -0.87 7.44 4.74
N LEU A 17 -0.09 6.94 5.71
CA LEU A 17 -0.12 5.55 6.16
C LEU A 17 -1.13 5.26 7.27
N LEU A 18 -1.61 6.27 7.97
CA LEU A 18 -2.56 6.14 9.06
C LEU A 18 -3.88 5.43 8.64
N PRO A 19 -4.45 5.68 7.45
CA PRO A 19 -5.65 4.97 7.00
C PRO A 19 -5.40 3.50 6.63
N ALA A 20 -4.15 3.08 6.37
CA ALA A 20 -3.85 1.73 5.87
C ALA A 20 -4.25 0.61 6.82
N LEU A 21 -4.05 0.86 8.11
CA LEU A 21 -4.27 -0.09 9.18
C LEU A 21 -5.76 -0.43 9.35
N PRO A 22 -6.68 0.55 9.51
CA PRO A 22 -8.10 0.24 9.56
C PRO A 22 -8.61 -0.33 8.24
N MET A 23 -8.08 0.13 7.10
CA MET A 23 -8.50 -0.38 5.80
C MET A 23 -8.11 -1.85 5.60
N SER A 24 -6.91 -2.26 6.04
CA SER A 24 -6.49 -3.67 5.97
C SER A 24 -7.34 -4.55 6.89
N LEU A 25 -7.75 -4.04 8.05
CA LEU A 25 -8.70 -4.72 8.93
C LEU A 25 -10.08 -4.86 8.29
N VAL A 26 -10.57 -3.82 7.60
CA VAL A 26 -11.84 -3.87 6.88
C VAL A 26 -11.79 -4.88 5.74
N VAL A 27 -10.73 -4.86 4.92
CA VAL A 27 -10.55 -5.84 3.83
C VAL A 27 -10.49 -7.25 4.38
N ARG A 28 -9.72 -7.48 5.46
CA ARG A 28 -9.62 -8.79 6.10
C ARG A 28 -10.97 -9.27 6.63
N ASN A 29 -11.72 -8.39 7.29
CA ASN A 29 -13.03 -8.69 7.83
C ASN A 29 -14.08 -8.92 6.72
N LEU A 30 -14.00 -8.18 5.60
CA LEU A 30 -14.86 -8.37 4.45
C LEU A 30 -14.60 -9.73 3.76
N ILE A 31 -13.34 -10.12 3.64
CA ILE A 31 -12.93 -11.43 3.12
C ILE A 31 -13.42 -12.54 4.06
N GLU A 32 -13.17 -12.43 5.36
CA GLU A 32 -13.59 -13.42 6.36
C GLU A 32 -15.12 -13.55 6.48
N ARG A 33 -15.88 -12.44 6.38
CA ARG A 33 -17.35 -12.47 6.43
C ARG A 33 -17.98 -12.95 5.13
N SER A 34 -17.47 -12.52 3.97
CA SER A 34 -18.01 -12.95 2.67
C SER A 34 -17.79 -14.45 2.42
N MET A 35 -16.80 -15.02 3.09
CA MET A 35 -16.47 -16.44 3.02
C MET A 35 -16.57 -17.08 4.41
N ASN A 36 -17.78 -17.28 4.95
CA ASN A 36 -17.96 -17.93 6.25
C ASN A 36 -17.35 -19.36 6.23
N PRO A 37 -16.14 -19.57 6.78
CA PRO A 37 -15.43 -20.84 6.63
C PRO A 37 -16.14 -21.94 7.40
N ALA A 38 -16.82 -21.57 8.50
CA ALA A 38 -17.55 -22.48 9.36
C ALA A 38 -18.72 -23.13 8.62
N LEU A 39 -19.49 -22.37 7.83
CA LEU A 39 -20.64 -22.92 7.10
C LEU A 39 -20.19 -23.95 6.05
N GLN A 40 -19.10 -23.66 5.34
CA GLN A 40 -18.56 -24.57 4.33
C GLN A 40 -17.93 -25.81 4.96
N GLN A 41 -17.22 -25.65 6.09
CA GLN A 41 -16.59 -26.77 6.78
C GLN A 41 -17.64 -27.72 7.38
N THR A 42 -18.71 -27.19 7.99
CA THR A 42 -19.85 -28.00 8.42
C THR A 42 -20.51 -28.74 7.26
N LEU A 43 -20.60 -28.13 6.08
CA LEU A 43 -21.13 -28.80 4.88
C LEU A 43 -20.21 -29.93 4.40
N VAL A 44 -18.89 -29.69 4.37
CA VAL A 44 -17.88 -30.70 3.99
C VAL A 44 -17.96 -31.90 4.93
N ASP A 45 -17.96 -31.63 6.24
CA ASP A 45 -17.97 -32.67 7.27
C ASP A 45 -19.27 -33.48 7.22
N GLY A 46 -20.41 -32.81 7.01
CA GLY A 46 -21.71 -33.47 6.83
C GLY A 46 -21.76 -34.34 5.56
N LEU A 47 -21.21 -33.88 4.44
CA LEU A 47 -21.12 -34.66 3.21
C LEU A 47 -20.18 -35.87 3.36
N LYS A 48 -19.05 -35.69 4.03
CA LYS A 48 -18.07 -36.75 4.30
C LYS A 48 -18.67 -37.83 5.20
N ALA A 49 -19.32 -37.44 6.29
CA ALA A 49 -20.07 -38.36 7.15
C ALA A 49 -21.19 -39.08 6.37
N GLY A 50 -21.87 -38.37 5.47
CA GLY A 50 -22.88 -38.94 4.57
C GLY A 50 -22.31 -39.99 3.61
N MET A 51 -21.13 -39.74 3.03
CA MET A 51 -20.41 -40.72 2.20
C MET A 51 -19.96 -41.93 2.98
N GLU A 52 -19.37 -41.72 4.16
CA GLU A 52 -18.89 -42.80 5.03
C GLU A 52 -20.06 -43.72 5.42
N GLY A 53 -21.20 -43.15 5.83
CA GLY A 53 -22.41 -43.92 6.11
C GLY A 53 -22.95 -44.67 4.88
N SER A 54 -22.90 -44.06 3.69
CA SER A 54 -23.30 -44.74 2.45
C SER A 54 -22.35 -45.89 2.09
N ARG A 55 -21.05 -45.72 2.34
CA ARG A 55 -20.01 -46.73 2.11
C ARG A 55 -20.17 -47.90 3.08
N GLU A 56 -20.45 -47.64 4.35
CA GLU A 56 -20.72 -48.67 5.36
C GLU A 56 -21.97 -49.49 5.05
N GLU A 57 -23.06 -48.84 4.64
CA GLU A 57 -24.29 -49.52 4.19
C GLU A 57 -24.03 -50.40 2.96
N LEU A 58 -23.27 -49.89 1.99
CA LEU A 58 -22.89 -50.68 0.81
C LEU A 58 -22.01 -51.89 1.19
N GLN A 59 -21.06 -51.72 2.11
CA GLN A 59 -20.21 -52.82 2.58
C GLN A 59 -21.02 -53.88 3.34
N ARG A 60 -21.95 -53.47 4.20
CA ARG A 60 -22.87 -54.40 4.88
C ARG A 60 -23.68 -55.20 3.89
N ARG A 61 -24.18 -54.57 2.81
CA ARG A 61 -24.91 -55.24 1.74
C ARG A 61 -24.03 -56.17 0.91
N LYS A 62 -22.80 -55.76 0.57
CA LYS A 62 -21.79 -56.62 -0.09
C LYS A 62 -21.55 -57.90 0.70
N TYR A 63 -21.36 -57.76 2.00
CA TYR A 63 -21.15 -58.88 2.91
C TYR A 63 -22.38 -59.79 2.99
N ALA A 64 -23.57 -59.21 3.19
CA ALA A 64 -24.83 -59.96 3.24
C ALA A 64 -25.11 -60.71 1.93
N PHE A 65 -24.83 -60.08 0.78
CA PHE A 65 -24.99 -60.68 -0.55
C PHE A 65 -24.01 -61.84 -0.77
N ALA A 66 -22.74 -61.68 -0.39
CA ALA A 66 -21.77 -62.78 -0.47
C ALA A 66 -22.17 -63.96 0.42
N GLN A 67 -22.63 -63.71 1.65
CA GLN A 67 -23.14 -64.77 2.53
C GLN A 67 -24.40 -65.44 1.97
N ALA A 68 -25.34 -64.67 1.41
CA ALA A 68 -26.54 -65.21 0.80
C ALA A 68 -26.18 -66.07 -0.43
N ALA A 69 -25.21 -65.63 -1.23
CA ALA A 69 -24.70 -66.40 -2.35
C ALA A 69 -24.05 -67.72 -1.92
N ASP A 70 -23.26 -67.70 -0.85
CA ASP A 70 -22.62 -68.89 -0.31
C ASP A 70 -23.62 -69.89 0.27
N ARG A 71 -24.66 -69.42 0.94
CA ARG A 71 -25.66 -70.27 1.61
C ARG A 71 -26.76 -70.78 0.68
N LEU A 72 -27.32 -69.89 -0.14
CA LEU A 72 -28.54 -70.17 -0.91
C LEU A 72 -28.23 -70.59 -2.34
N TRP A 73 -27.28 -69.93 -3.00
CA TRP A 73 -27.09 -70.11 -4.44
C TRP A 73 -25.97 -71.08 -4.80
N LYS A 74 -24.80 -71.03 -4.15
CA LYS A 74 -23.66 -71.92 -4.44
C LYS A 74 -24.01 -73.42 -4.42
N PRO A 75 -24.77 -73.95 -3.44
CA PRO A 75 -25.18 -75.35 -3.44
C PRO A 75 -26.10 -75.73 -4.62
N HIS A 76 -26.99 -74.83 -5.03
CA HIS A 76 -28.01 -75.06 -6.04
C HIS A 76 -27.55 -74.74 -7.48
N LEU A 77 -26.46 -73.97 -7.64
CA LEU A 77 -25.83 -73.68 -8.94
C LEU A 77 -25.34 -74.94 -9.68
N ALA A 78 -25.14 -76.06 -8.98
CA ALA A 78 -24.82 -77.36 -9.57
C ALA A 78 -26.00 -77.98 -10.34
N LEU A 79 -27.24 -77.58 -10.01
CA LEU A 79 -28.49 -78.11 -10.59
C LEU A 79 -29.00 -77.25 -11.76
N MET A 80 -28.40 -76.08 -12.00
CA MET A 80 -28.81 -75.18 -13.08
C MET A 80 -28.37 -75.71 -14.45
N ASN A 81 -29.33 -75.84 -15.38
CA ASN A 81 -29.04 -76.12 -16.78
C ASN A 81 -28.51 -74.84 -17.47
N PRO A 82 -27.24 -74.80 -17.88
CA PRO A 82 -26.62 -73.60 -18.45
C PRO A 82 -27.14 -73.20 -19.83
N ALA A 83 -27.99 -74.04 -20.47
CA ALA A 83 -28.66 -73.71 -21.73
C ALA A 83 -30.00 -72.98 -21.53
N ALA A 84 -30.53 -72.88 -20.30
CA ALA A 84 -31.81 -72.26 -20.03
C ALA A 84 -31.67 -70.72 -20.01
N THR A 85 -32.17 -70.10 -21.07
CA THR A 85 -32.18 -68.64 -21.25
C THR A 85 -33.33 -68.03 -20.44
N THR A 86 -33.00 -67.16 -19.49
CA THR A 86 -33.85 -66.13 -18.86
C THR A 86 -35.12 -66.59 -18.11
N GLY A 87 -35.23 -66.22 -16.83
CA GLY A 87 -36.49 -66.16 -16.09
C GLY A 87 -36.86 -67.37 -15.24
N GLN A 88 -35.96 -68.33 -15.06
CA GLN A 88 -36.22 -69.48 -14.17
C GLN A 88 -36.37 -69.01 -12.72
N MET A 89 -37.51 -69.33 -12.13
CA MET A 89 -37.70 -69.32 -10.69
C MET A 89 -36.82 -70.42 -10.11
N MET A 90 -35.82 -70.02 -9.32
CA MET A 90 -35.04 -70.96 -8.54
C MET A 90 -35.90 -71.38 -7.35
N MET A 91 -36.02 -72.69 -7.16
CA MET A 91 -36.62 -73.27 -5.98
C MET A 91 -35.62 -74.22 -5.33
N ASP A 92 -35.68 -74.38 -4.02
CA ASP A 92 -34.90 -75.40 -3.31
C ASP A 92 -35.49 -76.81 -3.53
N GLU A 93 -34.82 -77.84 -3.01
CA GLU A 93 -35.28 -79.24 -3.08
C GLU A 93 -36.66 -79.49 -2.40
N GLN A 94 -37.14 -78.51 -1.63
CA GLN A 94 -38.41 -78.54 -0.89
C GLN A 94 -39.49 -77.68 -1.55
N GLY A 95 -39.18 -77.05 -2.69
CA GLY A 95 -40.09 -76.18 -3.44
C GLY A 95 -40.19 -74.75 -2.92
N GLN A 96 -39.35 -74.30 -1.97
CA GLN A 96 -39.30 -72.89 -1.58
C GLN A 96 -38.68 -72.05 -2.68
N TRP A 97 -39.29 -70.89 -2.96
CA TRP A 97 -38.76 -69.91 -3.89
C TRP A 97 -37.45 -69.28 -3.37
N LEU A 98 -36.36 -69.47 -4.11
CA LEU A 98 -35.00 -68.96 -3.82
C LEU A 98 -34.66 -67.68 -4.60
N GLY A 99 -35.40 -67.36 -5.66
CA GLY A 99 -35.16 -66.16 -6.48
C GLY A 99 -35.50 -66.34 -7.96
N GLN A 100 -35.26 -65.32 -8.78
CA GLN A 100 -35.39 -65.38 -10.23
C GLN A 100 -34.03 -65.09 -10.88
N ALA A 101 -33.58 -65.98 -11.78
CA ALA A 101 -32.39 -65.73 -12.60
C ALA A 101 -32.79 -64.95 -13.86
N ALA A 102 -32.26 -63.74 -14.03
CA ALA A 102 -32.44 -62.94 -15.23
C ALA A 102 -31.10 -62.76 -15.95
N PHE A 103 -31.12 -62.83 -17.29
CA PHE A 103 -29.95 -62.49 -18.10
C PHE A 103 -29.86 -60.96 -18.21
N VAL A 104 -28.78 -60.37 -17.72
CA VAL A 104 -28.50 -58.93 -17.83
C VAL A 104 -27.33 -58.76 -18.80
N PRO A 105 -27.57 -58.27 -20.03
CA PRO A 105 -26.53 -58.14 -21.07
C PRO A 105 -25.29 -57.36 -20.61
N GLU A 106 -25.47 -56.30 -19.82
CA GLU A 106 -24.37 -55.45 -19.30
C GLU A 106 -23.43 -56.21 -18.36
N LEU A 107 -23.95 -57.21 -17.63
CA LEU A 107 -23.14 -58.07 -16.75
C LEU A 107 -22.37 -59.15 -17.52
N ASN A 108 -22.78 -59.42 -18.77
CA ASN A 108 -22.10 -60.40 -19.63
C ASN A 108 -20.77 -59.86 -20.18
N GLU A 109 -20.70 -58.57 -20.49
CA GLU A 109 -19.42 -57.92 -20.85
C GLU A 109 -18.51 -57.73 -19.63
N ALA A 110 -19.09 -57.50 -18.45
CA ALA A 110 -18.34 -57.34 -17.20
C ALA A 110 -17.81 -58.66 -16.61
N LEU A 111 -18.31 -59.83 -17.03
CA LEU A 111 -17.89 -61.17 -16.56
C LEU A 111 -16.37 -61.41 -16.61
N THR A 112 -15.71 -60.82 -17.60
CA THR A 112 -14.26 -60.93 -17.81
C THR A 112 -13.46 -60.02 -16.88
N SER A 113 -14.04 -58.91 -16.41
CA SER A 113 -13.40 -57.93 -15.54
C SER A 113 -13.79 -58.03 -14.05
N LEU A 114 -14.81 -58.83 -13.69
CA LEU A 114 -15.17 -59.05 -12.29
C LEU A 114 -14.18 -59.99 -11.57
N ASP A 115 -13.74 -59.55 -10.40
CA ASP A 115 -13.01 -60.39 -9.44
C ASP A 115 -13.93 -61.37 -8.71
N ASP A 116 -13.35 -62.32 -7.96
CA ASP A 116 -14.07 -63.35 -7.19
C ASP A 116 -14.87 -62.80 -5.97
N GLY A 117 -15.04 -61.47 -5.85
CA GLY A 117 -15.73 -60.80 -4.75
C GLY A 117 -16.93 -59.94 -5.18
N PRO A 118 -17.79 -59.51 -4.24
CA PRO A 118 -18.96 -58.71 -4.56
C PRO A 118 -18.60 -57.28 -4.99
N GLN A 119 -18.95 -56.93 -6.22
CA GLN A 119 -18.65 -55.65 -6.87
C GLN A 119 -19.93 -54.94 -7.33
N VAL A 120 -19.91 -53.61 -7.36
CA VAL A 120 -21.04 -52.82 -7.89
C VAL A 120 -20.80 -52.61 -9.37
N VAL A 121 -21.80 -52.94 -10.19
CA VAL A 121 -21.80 -52.77 -11.64
C VAL A 121 -23.10 -52.06 -12.02
N GLY A 122 -23.02 -50.78 -12.38
CA GLY A 122 -24.20 -49.94 -12.57
C GLY A 122 -25.08 -49.89 -11.31
N SER A 123 -26.36 -50.23 -11.46
CA SER A 123 -27.35 -50.31 -10.37
C SER A 123 -27.42 -51.69 -9.71
N HIS A 124 -26.47 -52.59 -9.99
CA HIS A 124 -26.49 -53.96 -9.48
C HIS A 124 -25.26 -54.27 -8.62
N LEU A 125 -25.45 -55.06 -7.59
CA LEU A 125 -24.39 -55.73 -6.86
C LEU A 125 -24.19 -57.12 -7.45
N ALA A 126 -23.03 -57.35 -8.07
CA ALA A 126 -22.71 -58.56 -8.80
C ALA A 126 -21.59 -59.35 -8.13
N LEU A 127 -21.65 -60.67 -8.21
CA LEU A 127 -20.65 -61.60 -7.72
C LEU A 127 -20.42 -62.69 -8.77
N LYS A 128 -19.15 -62.92 -9.11
CA LYS A 128 -18.74 -64.01 -9.97
C LYS A 128 -18.63 -65.30 -9.16
N VAL A 129 -19.32 -66.34 -9.60
CA VAL A 129 -19.34 -67.65 -8.95
C VAL A 129 -19.04 -68.72 -9.99
N ARG A 130 -18.30 -69.77 -9.61
CA ARG A 130 -18.06 -70.91 -10.50
C ARG A 130 -19.08 -72.00 -10.21
N THR A 131 -19.71 -72.51 -11.27
CA THR A 131 -20.57 -73.69 -11.20
C THR A 131 -19.76 -74.96 -10.92
N ALA A 132 -20.42 -76.05 -10.52
CA ALA A 132 -19.77 -77.36 -10.32
C ALA A 132 -19.02 -77.86 -11.58
N GLY A 133 -19.47 -77.46 -12.77
CA GLY A 133 -18.80 -77.73 -14.05
C GLY A 133 -17.67 -76.75 -14.42
N GLY A 134 -17.26 -75.86 -13.51
CA GLY A 134 -16.14 -74.92 -13.70
C GLY A 134 -16.44 -73.67 -14.54
N ARG A 135 -17.67 -73.52 -15.06
CA ARG A 135 -18.10 -72.34 -15.83
C ARG A 135 -18.42 -71.16 -14.89
N PRO A 136 -17.93 -69.94 -15.19
CA PRO A 136 -18.27 -68.76 -14.42
C PRO A 136 -19.71 -68.30 -14.71
N VAL A 137 -20.45 -67.95 -13.66
CA VAL A 137 -21.79 -67.36 -13.68
C VAL A 137 -21.75 -66.12 -12.81
N VAL A 138 -22.44 -65.06 -13.24
CA VAL A 138 -22.61 -63.86 -12.41
C VAL A 138 -23.99 -63.88 -11.78
N ILE A 139 -24.02 -63.73 -10.48
CA ILE A 139 -25.24 -63.48 -9.73
C ILE A 139 -25.28 -62.00 -9.44
N ALA A 140 -26.43 -61.37 -9.64
CA ALA A 140 -26.62 -59.95 -9.36
C ALA A 140 -27.90 -59.68 -8.59
N GLN A 141 -27.83 -58.70 -7.71
CA GLN A 141 -28.96 -58.14 -6.97
C GLN A 141 -29.07 -56.65 -7.28
N ALA A 142 -30.27 -56.18 -7.63
CA ALA A 142 -30.51 -54.76 -7.80
C ALA A 142 -30.26 -54.02 -6.47
N LEU A 143 -29.48 -52.94 -6.53
CA LEU A 143 -29.33 -52.01 -5.40
C LEU A 143 -30.63 -51.21 -5.24
N PRO A 144 -31.04 -50.90 -4.00
CA PRO A 144 -32.19 -50.02 -3.79
C PRO A 144 -31.99 -48.69 -4.51
N PRO A 145 -33.00 -48.18 -5.25
CA PRO A 145 -32.87 -46.93 -6.00
C PRO A 145 -32.54 -45.73 -5.09
N GLU A 146 -32.98 -45.77 -3.83
CA GLU A 146 -32.66 -44.75 -2.82
C GLU A 146 -31.16 -44.67 -2.50
N LEU A 147 -30.45 -45.80 -2.50
CA LEU A 147 -29.03 -45.86 -2.18
C LEU A 147 -28.19 -45.34 -3.36
N VAL A 148 -28.57 -45.70 -4.59
CA VAL A 148 -27.95 -45.17 -5.81
C VAL A 148 -28.16 -43.66 -5.91
N ALA A 149 -29.42 -43.20 -5.79
CA ALA A 149 -29.75 -41.78 -5.84
C ALA A 149 -29.07 -40.97 -4.72
N ARG A 150 -28.84 -41.55 -3.54
CA ARG A 150 -28.10 -40.91 -2.46
C ARG A 150 -26.61 -40.78 -2.78
N ALA A 151 -25.99 -41.82 -3.33
CA ALA A 151 -24.59 -41.79 -3.73
C ALA A 151 -24.34 -40.74 -4.82
N ASP A 152 -25.22 -40.65 -5.81
CA ASP A 152 -25.16 -39.65 -6.88
C ASP A 152 -25.27 -38.23 -6.31
N ARG A 153 -26.28 -37.97 -5.46
CA ARG A 153 -26.45 -36.65 -4.82
C ARG A 153 -25.24 -36.21 -4.01
N ILE A 154 -24.59 -37.13 -3.29
CA ILE A 154 -23.39 -36.79 -2.50
C ILE A 154 -22.20 -36.53 -3.42
N THR A 155 -22.06 -37.30 -4.49
CA THR A 155 -21.00 -37.12 -5.50
C THR A 155 -21.15 -35.78 -6.22
N ASP A 156 -22.37 -35.42 -6.63
CA ASP A 156 -22.69 -34.13 -7.24
C ASP A 156 -22.43 -32.97 -6.29
N ALA A 157 -22.89 -33.09 -5.03
CA ALA A 157 -22.67 -32.06 -4.01
C ALA A 157 -21.18 -31.86 -3.71
N MET A 158 -20.39 -32.94 -3.69
CA MET A 158 -18.94 -32.86 -3.55
C MET A 158 -18.26 -32.23 -4.77
N GLY A 159 -18.71 -32.55 -5.98
CA GLY A 159 -18.21 -31.94 -7.22
C GLY A 159 -18.42 -30.43 -7.24
N LEU A 160 -19.64 -29.98 -6.89
CA LEU A 160 -19.97 -28.56 -6.75
C LEU A 160 -19.09 -27.89 -5.69
N LEU A 161 -18.94 -28.51 -4.53
CA LEU A 161 -18.13 -27.95 -3.44
C LEU A 161 -16.63 -27.87 -3.82
N ALA A 162 -16.10 -28.89 -4.49
CA ALA A 162 -14.73 -28.90 -4.99
C ALA A 162 -14.51 -27.79 -6.02
N ALA A 163 -15.47 -27.56 -6.92
CA ALA A 163 -15.43 -26.44 -7.88
C ALA A 163 -15.37 -25.08 -7.14
N PHE A 164 -16.18 -24.89 -6.09
CA PHE A 164 -16.11 -23.69 -5.25
C PHE A 164 -14.82 -23.55 -4.43
N GLN A 165 -14.10 -24.65 -4.15
CA GLN A 165 -12.81 -24.61 -3.44
C GLN A 165 -11.67 -24.21 -4.38
N ILE A 166 -11.71 -24.64 -5.64
CA ILE A 166 -10.66 -24.36 -6.64
C ILE A 166 -10.62 -22.88 -7.03
N GLU A 167 -11.74 -22.17 -7.01
CA GLU A 167 -11.78 -20.74 -7.38
C GLU A 167 -11.36 -19.76 -6.27
N ARG A 168 -11.04 -20.22 -5.05
CA ARG A 168 -10.77 -19.32 -3.91
C ARG A 168 -9.49 -18.48 -4.05
N GLU A 169 -8.40 -19.10 -4.47
CA GLU A 169 -7.09 -18.46 -4.60
C GLU A 169 -7.06 -17.32 -5.65
N PRO A 170 -7.60 -17.49 -6.87
CA PRO A 170 -7.61 -16.40 -7.85
C PRO A 170 -8.52 -15.24 -7.43
N ILE A 171 -9.63 -15.50 -6.72
CA ILE A 171 -10.54 -14.45 -6.24
C ILE A 171 -9.82 -13.54 -5.25
N LEU A 172 -9.15 -14.11 -4.24
CA LEU A 172 -8.42 -13.30 -3.25
C LEU A 172 -7.31 -12.45 -3.89
N ARG A 173 -6.54 -13.01 -4.85
CA ARG A 173 -5.54 -12.24 -5.60
C ARG A 173 -6.16 -11.12 -6.43
N SER A 174 -7.33 -11.35 -7.05
CA SER A 174 -8.06 -10.34 -7.81
C SER A 174 -8.52 -9.15 -6.95
N TYR A 175 -8.78 -9.35 -5.66
CA TYR A 175 -9.16 -8.26 -4.74
C TYR A 175 -7.94 -7.56 -4.12
N ILE A 176 -6.89 -8.31 -3.76
CA ILE A 176 -5.70 -7.75 -3.10
C ILE A 176 -4.85 -6.91 -4.07
N LEU A 177 -4.67 -7.36 -5.32
CA LEU A 177 -3.82 -6.66 -6.29
C LEU A 177 -4.24 -5.20 -6.57
N PRO A 178 -5.51 -4.90 -6.94
CA PRO A 178 -5.93 -3.52 -7.17
C PRO A 178 -5.84 -2.68 -5.89
N PHE A 179 -6.07 -3.28 -4.73
CA PHE A 179 -5.93 -2.60 -3.45
C PHE A 179 -4.48 -2.16 -3.19
N VAL A 180 -3.52 -3.07 -3.38
CA VAL A 180 -2.09 -2.79 -3.26
C VAL A 180 -1.67 -1.70 -4.25
N LEU A 181 -2.17 -1.75 -5.50
CA LEU A 181 -1.88 -0.73 -6.51
C LEU A 181 -2.42 0.65 -6.14
N VAL A 182 -3.68 0.76 -5.71
CA VAL A 182 -4.26 2.02 -5.24
C VAL A 182 -3.48 2.56 -4.04
N TYR A 183 -3.14 1.69 -3.11
CA TYR A 183 -2.40 2.07 -1.91
C TYR A 183 -0.97 2.53 -2.24
N ALA A 184 -0.28 1.84 -3.13
CA ALA A 184 1.02 2.26 -3.66
C ALA A 184 0.93 3.61 -4.38
N ALA A 185 -0.11 3.84 -5.18
CA ALA A 185 -0.35 5.12 -5.85
C ALA A 185 -0.60 6.26 -4.84
N LEU A 186 -1.35 6.01 -3.76
CA LEU A 186 -1.55 6.98 -2.68
C LEU A 186 -0.25 7.34 -1.97
N ILE A 187 0.61 6.35 -1.69
CA ILE A 187 1.94 6.61 -1.12
C ILE A 187 2.76 7.48 -2.07
N LEU A 188 2.82 7.14 -3.37
CA LEU A 188 3.56 7.92 -4.35
C LEU A 188 3.03 9.36 -4.46
N ALA A 189 1.71 9.54 -4.47
CA ALA A 189 1.07 10.86 -4.46
C ALA A 189 1.44 11.65 -3.20
N ALA A 190 1.41 11.03 -2.02
CA ALA A 190 1.81 11.67 -0.77
C ALA A 190 3.29 12.07 -0.77
N LEU A 191 4.18 11.22 -1.29
CA LEU A 191 5.60 11.55 -1.45
C LEU A 191 5.82 12.72 -2.42
N ALA A 192 5.09 12.74 -3.53
CA ALA A 192 5.16 13.82 -4.51
C ALA A 192 4.72 15.16 -3.89
N VAL A 193 3.56 15.17 -3.22
CA VAL A 193 3.05 16.36 -2.52
C VAL A 193 4.02 16.81 -1.42
N ALA A 194 4.54 15.90 -0.61
CA ALA A 194 5.52 16.21 0.43
C ALA A 194 6.78 16.85 -0.14
N SER A 195 7.27 16.33 -1.27
CA SER A 195 8.47 16.85 -1.95
C SER A 195 8.27 18.26 -2.47
N VAL A 196 7.11 18.53 -3.10
CA VAL A 196 6.75 19.87 -3.59
C VAL A 196 6.58 20.85 -2.43
N MET A 197 5.84 20.47 -1.39
CA MET A 197 5.59 21.32 -0.23
C MET A 197 6.87 21.64 0.54
N ALA A 198 7.74 20.64 0.74
CA ALA A 198 9.02 20.84 1.38
C ALA A 198 9.92 21.80 0.58
N GLY A 199 9.90 21.71 -0.75
CA GLY A 199 10.64 22.65 -1.62
C GLY A 199 10.11 24.08 -1.53
N ARG A 200 8.79 24.27 -1.48
CA ARG A 200 8.15 25.59 -1.37
C ARG A 200 8.46 26.32 -0.07
N LEU A 201 8.64 25.59 1.04
CA LEU A 201 8.97 26.18 2.34
C LEU A 201 10.48 26.30 2.58
N ALA A 202 11.26 25.28 2.19
CA ALA A 202 12.69 25.25 2.50
C ALA A 202 13.50 26.25 1.67
N ARG A 203 13.20 26.43 0.37
CA ARG A 203 14.00 27.30 -0.51
C ARG A 203 13.99 28.77 -0.08
N PRO A 204 12.84 29.41 0.22
CA PRO A 204 12.84 30.81 0.66
C PRO A 204 13.53 30.98 2.01
N LEU A 205 13.39 30.01 2.91
CA LEU A 205 14.06 30.02 4.21
C LEU A 205 15.59 29.91 4.07
N GLU A 206 16.07 29.04 3.17
CA GLU A 206 17.49 28.93 2.83
C GLU A 206 18.02 30.23 2.22
N ALA A 207 17.27 30.83 1.31
CA ALA A 207 17.65 32.09 0.66
C ALA A 207 17.73 33.26 1.67
N VAL A 208 16.75 33.37 2.57
CA VAL A 208 16.76 34.38 3.65
C VAL A 208 17.89 34.13 4.63
N ALA A 209 18.14 32.87 5.03
CA ALA A 209 19.25 32.53 5.92
C ALA A 209 20.62 32.87 5.30
N ALA A 210 20.82 32.57 4.03
CA ALA A 210 22.04 32.93 3.29
C ALA A 210 22.17 34.46 3.13
N GLY A 211 21.06 35.15 2.83
CA GLY A 211 21.02 36.61 2.77
C GLY A 211 21.40 37.25 4.11
N ALA A 212 20.86 36.74 5.21
CA ALA A 212 21.16 37.22 6.56
C ALA A 212 22.64 37.05 6.93
N ALA A 213 23.28 35.94 6.52
CA ALA A 213 24.70 35.73 6.71
C ALA A 213 25.55 36.81 5.99
N ARG A 214 25.20 37.14 4.73
CA ARG A 214 25.87 38.24 4.00
C ARG A 214 25.67 39.61 4.65
N VAL A 215 24.46 39.88 5.15
CA VAL A 215 24.19 41.12 5.90
C VAL A 215 25.08 41.21 7.15
N ALA A 216 25.27 40.09 7.86
CA ALA A 216 26.14 40.03 9.03
C ALA A 216 27.61 40.28 8.69
N GLU A 217 28.06 39.95 7.47
CA GLU A 217 29.38 40.28 6.94
C GLU A 217 29.50 41.75 6.49
N GLY A 218 28.41 42.52 6.55
CA GLY A 218 28.38 43.96 6.28
C GLY A 218 27.88 44.33 4.89
N ASP A 219 27.44 43.37 4.08
CA ASP A 219 26.85 43.61 2.77
C ASP A 219 25.36 43.99 2.89
N LEU A 220 25.09 45.30 2.83
CA LEU A 220 23.75 45.87 2.96
C LEU A 220 23.05 46.11 1.61
N GLU A 221 23.65 45.70 0.50
CA GLU A 221 23.03 45.80 -0.83
C GLU A 221 22.43 44.46 -1.27
N THR A 222 22.67 43.38 -0.51
CA THR A 222 22.07 42.08 -0.75
C THR A 222 20.53 42.14 -0.74
N ARG A 223 19.93 41.44 -1.70
CA ARG A 223 18.48 41.24 -1.80
C ARG A 223 18.21 39.76 -2.02
N VAL A 224 17.17 39.26 -1.38
CA VAL A 224 16.70 37.89 -1.58
C VAL A 224 15.56 37.94 -2.58
N ASP A 225 15.79 37.34 -3.75
CA ASP A 225 14.78 37.11 -4.77
C ASP A 225 14.37 35.63 -4.71
N ALA A 226 13.29 35.38 -3.98
CA ALA A 226 12.70 34.06 -3.87
C ALA A 226 11.22 34.20 -4.19
N ASP A 227 10.79 33.59 -5.31
CA ASP A 227 9.38 33.50 -5.69
C ASP A 227 8.65 32.59 -4.69
N ALA A 228 8.11 33.22 -3.67
CA ALA A 228 7.43 32.57 -2.55
C ALA A 228 6.09 33.27 -2.29
N GLY A 229 5.00 32.51 -2.41
CA GLY A 229 3.66 32.97 -2.02
C GLY A 229 3.43 32.88 -0.50
N GLY A 230 2.33 33.48 -0.03
CA GLY A 230 1.86 33.36 1.36
C GLY A 230 2.85 33.90 2.41
N GLU A 231 2.98 33.18 3.53
CA GLU A 231 3.81 33.57 4.67
C GLU A 231 5.31 33.61 4.35
N ALA A 232 5.79 32.69 3.51
CA ALA A 232 7.19 32.67 3.08
C ALA A 232 7.53 33.93 2.26
N GLY A 233 6.63 34.38 1.40
CA GLY A 233 6.78 35.65 0.68
C GLY A 233 6.75 36.87 1.60
N ALA A 234 5.90 36.85 2.63
CA ALA A 234 5.86 37.90 3.65
C ALA A 234 7.20 37.99 4.40
N LEU A 235 7.80 36.86 4.75
CA LEU A 235 9.14 36.81 5.35
C LEU A 235 10.22 37.41 4.45
N VAL A 236 10.24 37.03 3.16
CA VAL A 236 11.21 37.57 2.18
C VAL A 236 11.08 39.10 2.05
N ARG A 237 9.85 39.62 1.98
CA ARG A 237 9.60 41.07 1.94
C ARG A 237 10.07 41.78 3.21
N ALA A 238 9.71 41.24 4.38
CA ALA A 238 10.13 41.80 5.67
C ALA A 238 11.66 41.81 5.82
N PHE A 239 12.33 40.74 5.39
CA PHE A 239 13.80 40.67 5.35
C PHE A 239 14.39 41.76 4.44
N ASN A 240 13.91 41.89 3.20
CA ASN A 240 14.42 42.89 2.25
C ASN A 240 14.20 44.32 2.76
N GLU A 241 13.05 44.60 3.39
CA GLU A 241 12.74 45.90 3.99
C GLU A 241 13.70 46.22 5.16
N MET A 242 13.96 45.25 6.03
CA MET A 242 14.94 45.39 7.12
C MET A 242 16.33 45.75 6.57
N VAL A 243 16.82 45.05 5.54
CA VAL A 243 18.11 45.34 4.91
C VAL A 243 18.14 46.74 4.29
N ALA A 244 17.03 47.17 3.67
CA ALA A 244 16.92 48.53 3.13
C ALA A 244 17.01 49.61 4.22
N ARG A 245 16.33 49.41 5.36
CA ARG A 245 16.40 50.31 6.52
C ARG A 245 17.81 50.38 7.10
N LEU A 246 18.50 49.23 7.24
CA LEU A 246 19.88 49.19 7.71
C LEU A 246 20.84 49.95 6.77
N SER A 247 20.72 49.76 5.45
CA SER A 247 21.52 50.50 4.45
C SER A 247 21.30 52.01 4.57
N GLN A 248 20.03 52.44 4.71
CA GLN A 248 19.69 53.85 4.90
C GLN A 248 20.30 54.44 6.18
N GLN A 249 20.16 53.74 7.31
CA GLN A 249 20.72 54.17 8.60
C GLN A 249 22.25 54.29 8.54
N ARG A 250 22.95 53.33 7.91
CA ARG A 250 24.40 53.39 7.75
C ARG A 250 24.86 54.55 6.87
N ARG A 251 24.12 54.87 5.80
CA ARG A 251 24.39 56.03 4.93
C ARG A 251 24.18 57.34 5.68
N GLU A 252 23.13 57.43 6.51
CA GLU A 252 22.86 58.60 7.34
C GLU A 252 23.94 58.79 8.41
N LEU A 253 24.33 57.74 9.12
CA LEU A 253 25.40 57.78 10.11
C LEU A 253 26.72 58.27 9.47
N SER A 254 27.09 57.72 8.31
CA SER A 254 28.29 58.16 7.58
C SER A 254 28.25 59.63 7.16
N ARG A 255 27.06 60.15 6.79
CA ARG A 255 26.90 61.59 6.49
C ARG A 255 27.11 62.44 7.74
N LEU A 256 26.55 62.04 8.87
CA LEU A 256 26.71 62.74 10.14
C LEU A 256 28.17 62.74 10.62
N GLU A 257 28.87 61.61 10.51
CA GLU A 257 30.31 61.50 10.81
C GLU A 257 31.15 62.43 9.94
N LYS A 258 30.92 62.45 8.62
CA LYS A 258 31.62 63.37 7.70
C LYS A 258 31.34 64.83 8.02
N ALA A 259 30.09 65.17 8.31
CA ALA A 259 29.71 66.53 8.69
C ALA A 259 30.34 66.95 10.04
N ALA A 260 30.49 66.04 10.98
CA ALA A 260 31.19 66.28 12.24
C ALA A 260 32.70 66.47 12.03
N ALA A 261 33.33 65.62 11.22
CA ALA A 261 34.74 65.75 10.86
C ALA A 261 35.03 67.08 10.15
N TRP A 262 34.19 67.48 9.19
CA TRP A 262 34.30 68.75 8.49
C TRP A 262 34.17 69.97 9.43
N ARG A 263 33.22 69.92 10.37
CA ARG A 263 33.07 70.96 11.40
C ARG A 263 34.31 71.07 12.29
N GLY A 264 34.91 69.93 12.65
CA GLY A 264 36.19 69.90 13.38
C GLY A 264 37.32 70.55 12.59
N MET A 265 37.49 70.15 11.33
CA MET A 265 38.50 70.72 10.43
C MET A 265 38.32 72.23 10.23
N ALA A 266 37.08 72.69 9.99
CA ALA A 266 36.77 74.10 9.84
C ALA A 266 37.15 74.91 11.09
N ARG A 267 36.92 74.37 12.29
CA ARG A 267 37.31 75.02 13.55
C ARG A 267 38.83 75.13 13.68
N THR A 268 39.56 74.07 13.35
CA THR A 268 41.03 74.08 13.36
C THR A 268 41.57 75.06 12.33
N LEU A 269 41.08 75.03 11.09
CA LEU A 269 41.46 75.98 10.04
C LEU A 269 41.18 77.43 10.43
N ALA A 270 40.03 77.71 11.04
CA ALA A 270 39.71 79.04 11.52
C ALA A 270 40.72 79.53 12.58
N HIS A 271 41.11 78.65 13.52
CA HIS A 271 42.16 78.95 14.49
C HIS A 271 43.52 79.19 13.82
N GLU A 272 43.90 78.34 12.87
CA GLU A 272 45.18 78.45 12.16
C GLU A 272 45.26 79.64 11.21
N ILE A 273 44.15 80.11 10.64
CA ILE A 273 44.09 81.35 9.84
C ILE A 273 44.16 82.59 10.73
N LYS A 274 43.49 82.56 11.90
CA LYS A 274 43.53 83.69 12.85
C LYS A 274 44.94 83.95 13.38
N ASN A 275 45.73 82.89 13.58
CA ASN A 275 47.09 82.97 14.13
C ASN A 275 48.06 83.85 13.32
N PRO A 276 48.21 83.71 11.98
CA PRO A 276 49.03 84.61 11.17
C PRO A 276 48.35 85.95 10.88
N LEU A 277 47.00 85.99 10.80
CA LEU A 277 46.29 87.24 10.50
C LEU A 277 46.38 88.25 11.65
N THR A 278 46.37 87.78 12.90
CA THR A 278 46.36 88.66 14.08
C THR A 278 47.64 89.52 14.18
N PRO A 279 48.86 88.97 14.05
CA PRO A 279 50.08 89.77 13.97
C PRO A 279 50.14 90.66 12.74
N ILE A 280 49.68 90.19 11.56
CA ILE A 280 49.64 91.01 10.33
C ILE A 280 48.76 92.25 10.55
N LEU A 281 47.57 92.05 11.11
CA LEU A 281 46.64 93.14 11.41
C LEU A 281 47.22 94.11 12.44
N LEU A 282 47.85 93.61 13.51
CA LEU A 282 48.53 94.43 14.51
C LEU A 282 49.68 95.24 13.88
N ALA A 283 50.51 94.61 13.04
CA ALA A 283 51.60 95.28 12.34
C ALA A 283 51.09 96.40 11.41
N VAL A 284 49.99 96.16 10.68
CA VAL A 284 49.32 97.18 9.86
C VAL A 284 48.78 98.31 10.73
N GLN A 285 48.09 98.00 11.83
CA GLN A 285 47.57 99.00 12.78
C GLN A 285 48.66 99.83 13.45
N GLU A 286 49.80 99.22 13.77
CA GLU A 286 50.93 99.89 14.41
C GLU A 286 51.69 100.77 13.42
N THR A 287 51.81 100.33 12.16
CA THR A 287 52.31 101.15 11.05
C THR A 287 51.38 102.34 10.82
N HIS A 288 50.06 102.15 10.87
CA HIS A 288 49.07 103.21 10.78
C HIS A 288 49.15 104.21 11.95
N ARG A 289 49.28 103.75 13.20
CA ARG A 289 49.39 104.63 14.39
C ARG A 289 50.73 105.37 14.50
N SER A 290 51.82 104.75 14.05
CA SER A 290 53.17 105.35 14.13
C SER A 290 53.43 106.36 13.01
N TYR A 291 52.59 106.42 11.98
CA TYR A 291 52.65 107.40 10.90
C TYR A 291 52.33 108.82 11.39
N ARG A 292 53.26 109.78 11.20
CA ARG A 292 53.18 111.16 11.71
C ARG A 292 53.29 112.26 10.62
N GLY A 293 52.95 111.95 9.35
CA GLY A 293 53.09 112.85 8.18
C GLY A 293 54.39 112.56 7.40
N THR A 294 54.61 112.90 6.13
CA THR A 294 54.10 113.94 5.20
C THR A 294 54.00 113.42 3.74
N ASP A 295 54.03 112.10 3.52
CA ASP A 295 54.11 111.47 2.20
C ASP A 295 52.72 111.07 1.67
N GLU A 296 52.27 111.69 0.58
CA GLU A 296 50.88 111.56 0.08
C GLU A 296 50.60 110.12 -0.43
N ASN A 297 51.59 109.45 -1.04
CA ASN A 297 51.47 108.07 -1.52
C ASN A 297 51.29 107.06 -0.38
N HIS A 298 51.99 107.25 0.75
CA HIS A 298 51.82 106.39 1.93
C HIS A 298 50.47 106.64 2.61
N ARG A 299 49.96 107.88 2.56
CA ARG A 299 48.63 108.23 3.08
C ARG A 299 47.52 107.57 2.26
N GLU A 300 47.67 107.51 0.95
CA GLU A 300 46.71 106.88 0.03
C GLU A 300 46.70 105.35 0.16
N ALA A 301 47.87 104.73 0.31
CA ALA A 301 47.99 103.29 0.57
C ALA A 301 47.37 102.88 1.91
N LEU A 302 47.58 103.66 2.98
CA LEU A 302 46.95 103.43 4.28
C LEU A 302 45.42 103.62 4.23
N ALA A 303 44.93 104.59 3.46
CA ALA A 303 43.48 104.79 3.25
C ALA A 303 42.83 103.64 2.47
N THR A 304 43.57 102.97 1.59
CA THR A 304 43.09 101.80 0.85
C THR A 304 42.97 100.54 1.72
N CYS A 305 43.68 100.51 2.86
CA CYS A 305 43.69 99.41 3.82
C CYS A 305 42.67 99.56 4.97
N GLU A 306 41.81 100.57 4.95
CA GLU A 306 40.68 100.65 5.88
C GLU A 306 39.68 99.53 5.58
N LEU A 307 39.60 98.56 6.49
CA LEU A 307 38.60 97.48 6.54
C LEU A 307 37.30 97.96 7.18
#